data_AF-A0A815VQR7-F1
#
_entry.id   AF-A0A815VQR7-F1
#
_cell.length_a   1.000
_cell.length_b   1.000
_cell.length_c   1.000
_cell.angle_alpha   90.00
_cell.angle_beta   90.00
_cell.angle_gamma   90.00
#
_symmetry.space_group_name_H-M   'P 1'
#
loop_
_entity.id
_entity.type
_entity.pdbx_description
1 polymer ?
#
loop_
_entity_poly.entity_id
_entity_poly.type
_entity_poly.pdbx_seq_one_letter_code
_entity_poly.pdbx_strand_id
1 'polypeptide(L)'
;MEAHALTVRLTHDVSFPYMVLLASGGHCILGIVEDVDKFYRLGETKDIAPGEAFDKSARAMKLEQHSLVQDMAGGAAIGYLARDGDEKRYQLITSKYSAKMKDCSFSFGGMLSHINRIIDKEDIYCGSSNIDEQKLKDFAACIQSSIVRHIETRVHRAILFCDAVQKPQWKRTLVLSGGVSSNLYLRQRINELCAHYGVELVCPPPQLCTDNGVMIAWNGIERYRQNLNVLTKMPDTLVPEGRSPLGPDISEQVQACNLDVPFDWKNILEKKHISL
;
A
#
# COMPACT_ATOMS: atom_id res chain seq x y z
N MET A 1 -1.41 -10.28 10.94
CA MET A 1 -0.52 -9.38 10.15
C MET A 1 0.85 -10.00 9.91
N GLU A 2 1.50 -10.56 10.94
CA GLU A 2 2.75 -11.33 10.79
C GLU A 2 2.67 -12.38 9.67
N ALA A 3 1.58 -13.15 9.61
CA ALA A 3 1.35 -14.14 8.57
C ALA A 3 1.48 -13.54 7.16
N HIS A 4 0.79 -12.44 6.85
CA HIS A 4 0.94 -11.72 5.58
C HIS A 4 2.38 -11.28 5.31
N ALA A 5 3.08 -10.80 6.35
CA ALA A 5 4.47 -10.36 6.21
C ALA A 5 5.43 -11.51 5.88
N LEU A 6 5.14 -12.73 6.35
CA LEU A 6 5.98 -13.92 6.17
C LEU A 6 5.55 -14.80 4.98
N THR A 7 4.32 -14.67 4.47
CA THR A 7 3.80 -15.49 3.34
C THR A 7 4.69 -15.47 2.12
N VAL A 8 5.39 -14.37 1.86
CA VAL A 8 6.31 -14.29 0.72
C VAL A 8 7.39 -15.38 0.76
N ARG A 9 7.84 -15.76 1.96
CA ARG A 9 8.87 -16.79 2.18
C ARG A 9 8.40 -18.21 1.87
N LEU A 10 7.08 -18.42 1.76
CA LEU A 10 6.51 -19.69 1.26
C LEU A 10 6.79 -19.88 -0.23
N THR A 11 6.88 -18.78 -0.98
CA THR A 11 6.90 -18.79 -2.46
C THR A 11 8.22 -18.32 -3.05
N HIS A 12 8.99 -17.56 -2.28
CA HIS A 12 10.25 -16.96 -2.70
C HIS A 12 11.28 -17.10 -1.58
N ASP A 13 12.56 -17.24 -1.93
CA ASP A 13 13.65 -17.28 -0.95
C ASP A 13 14.04 -15.88 -0.50
N VAL A 14 13.15 -15.22 0.26
CA VAL A 14 13.37 -13.86 0.78
C VAL A 14 14.07 -13.92 2.13
N SER A 15 15.32 -13.51 2.18
CA SER A 15 16.08 -13.45 3.43
C SER A 15 15.73 -12.22 4.29
N PHE A 16 15.72 -12.39 5.61
CA PHE A 16 15.71 -11.26 6.55
C PHE A 16 17.04 -10.46 6.53
N PRO A 17 17.03 -9.15 6.88
CA PRO A 17 15.86 -8.29 7.05
C PRO A 17 15.33 -7.79 5.71
N TYR A 18 14.01 -7.66 5.59
CA TYR A 18 13.35 -7.04 4.43
C TYR A 18 12.27 -6.05 4.86
N MET A 19 11.89 -5.16 3.94
CA MET A 19 10.76 -4.25 4.14
C MET A 19 9.48 -4.90 3.65
N VAL A 20 8.36 -4.62 4.30
CA VAL A 20 7.04 -5.08 3.87
C VAL A 20 6.06 -3.92 3.79
N LEU A 21 5.37 -3.82 2.65
CA LEU A 21 4.17 -3.02 2.48
C LEU A 21 2.96 -3.96 2.41
N LEU A 22 2.16 -3.95 3.48
CA LEU A 22 0.87 -4.64 3.55
C LEU A 22 -0.21 -3.66 3.14
N ALA A 23 -0.82 -3.84 1.97
CA ALA A 23 -1.91 -2.99 1.46
C ALA A 23 -3.15 -3.82 1.14
N SER A 24 -4.16 -3.76 2.01
CA SER A 24 -5.42 -4.50 1.88
C SER A 24 -6.64 -3.58 1.98
N GLY A 25 -7.83 -4.18 1.98
CA GLY A 25 -9.09 -3.48 2.20
C GLY A 25 -9.22 -2.83 3.58
N GLY A 26 -8.56 -3.41 4.60
CA GLY A 26 -8.67 -2.95 5.99
C GLY A 26 -7.35 -2.51 6.64
N HIS A 27 -6.21 -2.73 5.98
CA HIS A 27 -4.90 -2.42 6.54
C HIS A 27 -3.99 -1.76 5.50
N CYS A 28 -3.22 -0.78 5.95
CA CYS A 28 -2.07 -0.26 5.20
C CYS A 28 -0.93 -0.09 6.19
N ILE A 29 0.10 -0.93 6.08
CA ILE A 29 1.22 -0.96 7.03
C ILE A 29 2.51 -1.04 6.25
N LEU A 30 3.47 -0.21 6.63
CA LEU A 30 4.83 -0.24 6.16
C LEU A 30 5.72 -0.59 7.34
N GLY A 31 6.52 -1.64 7.20
CA GLY A 31 7.34 -2.15 8.28
C GLY A 31 8.61 -2.84 7.82
N ILE A 32 9.46 -3.17 8.79
CA ILE A 32 10.66 -3.99 8.62
C ILE A 32 10.37 -5.34 9.28
N VAL A 33 10.67 -6.40 8.55
CA VAL A 33 10.71 -7.76 9.07
C VAL A 33 12.17 -8.11 9.32
N GLU A 34 12.60 -8.07 10.57
CA GLU A 34 13.99 -8.38 10.97
C GLU A 34 14.20 -9.87 11.21
N ASP A 35 13.18 -10.58 11.71
CA ASP A 35 13.16 -12.03 11.86
C ASP A 35 11.70 -12.54 11.93
N VAL A 36 11.50 -13.83 12.13
CA VAL A 36 10.19 -14.50 12.19
C VAL A 36 9.25 -13.91 13.23
N ASP A 37 9.74 -13.49 14.40
CA ASP A 37 8.94 -12.85 15.46
C ASP A 37 9.39 -11.41 15.77
N LYS A 38 10.26 -10.84 14.94
CA LYS A 38 10.87 -9.53 15.15
C LYS A 38 10.50 -8.57 14.02
N PHE A 39 9.54 -7.70 14.31
CA PHE A 39 8.99 -6.73 13.37
C PHE A 39 9.13 -5.31 13.89
N TYR A 40 9.16 -4.33 12.98
CA TYR A 40 9.12 -2.91 13.31
C TYR A 40 8.17 -2.20 12.38
N ARG A 41 7.28 -1.37 12.93
CA ARG A 41 6.34 -0.60 12.14
C ARG A 41 6.91 0.79 11.87
N LEU A 42 7.12 1.10 10.58
CA LEU A 42 7.53 2.43 10.12
C LEU A 42 6.33 3.37 10.02
N GLY A 43 5.17 2.83 9.66
CA GLY A 43 3.92 3.57 9.62
C GLY A 43 2.72 2.69 9.32
N GLU A 44 1.54 3.19 9.66
CA GLU A 44 0.26 2.55 9.38
C GLU A 44 -0.80 3.59 9.01
N THR A 45 -1.94 3.11 8.48
CA THR A 45 -3.07 3.99 8.23
C THR A 45 -3.61 4.58 9.52
N LYS A 46 -3.87 5.89 9.51
CA LYS A 46 -4.43 6.62 10.66
C LYS A 46 -5.95 6.80 10.56
N ASP A 47 -6.52 6.61 9.38
CA ASP A 47 -7.96 6.75 9.11
C ASP A 47 -8.53 5.49 8.44
N ILE A 48 -8.72 5.50 7.12
CA ILE A 48 -9.23 4.39 6.33
C ILE A 48 -8.09 3.72 5.57
N ALA A 49 -8.24 2.46 5.17
CA ALA A 49 -7.26 1.77 4.33
C ALA A 49 -7.40 2.16 2.85
N PRO A 50 -6.38 1.94 2.00
CA PRO A 50 -6.43 2.30 0.58
C PRO A 50 -7.49 1.50 -0.18
N GLY A 51 -7.69 0.22 0.15
CA GLY A 51 -8.75 -0.57 -0.48
C GLY A 51 -10.14 -0.02 -0.15
N GLU A 52 -10.38 0.36 1.10
CA GLU A 52 -11.63 1.05 1.48
C GLU A 52 -11.79 2.39 0.79
N ALA A 53 -10.71 3.17 0.62
CA ALA A 53 -10.75 4.43 -0.11
C ALA A 53 -11.13 4.21 -1.59
N PHE A 54 -10.58 3.17 -2.24
CA PHE A 54 -10.97 2.78 -3.58
C PHE A 54 -12.44 2.35 -3.66
N ASP A 55 -12.88 1.46 -2.77
CA ASP A 55 -14.24 0.93 -2.79
C ASP A 55 -15.29 2.02 -2.52
N LYS A 56 -15.01 2.94 -1.59
CA LYS A 56 -15.88 4.10 -1.34
C LYS A 56 -15.89 5.08 -2.51
N SER A 57 -14.77 5.29 -3.19
CA SER A 57 -14.73 6.14 -4.39
C SER A 57 -15.54 5.53 -5.54
N ALA A 58 -15.41 4.23 -5.80
CA ALA A 58 -16.19 3.51 -6.80
C ALA A 58 -17.70 3.62 -6.55
N ARG A 59 -18.12 3.44 -5.28
CA ARG A 59 -19.51 3.62 -4.86
C ARG A 59 -20.00 5.05 -5.03
N ALA A 60 -19.17 6.04 -4.70
CA ALA A 60 -19.54 7.45 -4.89
C ALA A 60 -19.76 7.80 -6.37
N MET A 61 -18.98 7.19 -7.27
CA MET A 61 -19.14 7.29 -8.73
C MET A 61 -20.28 6.43 -9.30
N LYS A 62 -20.99 5.65 -8.46
CA LYS A 62 -22.06 4.70 -8.84
C LYS A 62 -21.62 3.65 -9.86
N LEU A 63 -20.38 3.16 -9.78
CA LEU A 63 -19.84 2.21 -10.76
C LEU A 63 -20.58 0.87 -10.81
N GLU A 64 -21.39 0.54 -9.81
CA GLU A 64 -22.31 -0.61 -9.87
C GLU A 64 -23.36 -0.50 -10.99
N GLN A 65 -23.57 0.69 -11.56
CA GLN A 65 -24.45 0.91 -12.71
C GLN A 65 -23.69 0.87 -14.05
N HIS A 66 -22.38 0.67 -14.02
CA HIS A 66 -21.53 0.72 -15.19
C HIS A 66 -21.47 -0.64 -15.88
N SER A 67 -21.87 -0.68 -17.16
CA SER A 67 -22.02 -1.93 -17.94
C SER A 67 -20.77 -2.82 -17.96
N LEU A 68 -19.57 -2.23 -17.95
CA LEU A 68 -18.31 -2.98 -18.01
C LEU A 68 -17.74 -3.42 -16.65
N VAL A 69 -18.12 -2.77 -15.54
CA VAL A 69 -17.43 -2.96 -14.25
C VAL A 69 -18.36 -3.22 -13.06
N GLN A 70 -19.67 -3.33 -13.29
CA GLN A 70 -20.69 -3.56 -12.25
C GLN A 70 -20.43 -4.80 -11.37
N ASP A 71 -19.81 -5.85 -11.91
CA ASP A 71 -19.52 -7.10 -11.20
C ASP A 71 -18.12 -7.14 -10.56
N MET A 72 -17.37 -6.03 -10.66
CA MET A 72 -16.03 -5.93 -10.10
C MET A 72 -16.05 -5.34 -8.68
N ALA A 73 -15.08 -5.75 -7.85
CA ALA A 73 -14.78 -5.01 -6.62
C ALA A 73 -14.38 -3.56 -6.94
N GLY A 74 -14.69 -2.61 -6.06
CA GLY A 74 -14.56 -1.17 -6.35
C GLY A 74 -13.13 -0.77 -6.75
N GLY A 75 -12.11 -1.25 -6.05
CA GLY A 75 -10.71 -1.04 -6.46
C GLY A 75 -10.34 -1.63 -7.82
N ALA A 76 -10.93 -2.76 -8.21
CA ALA A 76 -10.74 -3.34 -9.54
C ALA A 76 -11.49 -2.54 -10.61
N ALA A 77 -12.71 -2.07 -10.33
CA ALA A 77 -13.49 -1.23 -11.22
C ALA A 77 -12.77 0.10 -11.53
N ILE A 78 -12.27 0.80 -10.50
CA ILE A 78 -11.46 2.00 -10.65
C ILE A 78 -10.22 1.70 -11.49
N GLY A 79 -9.52 0.60 -11.19
CA GLY A 79 -8.33 0.23 -11.93
C GLY A 79 -8.56 -0.22 -13.38
N TYR A 80 -9.77 -0.68 -13.71
CA TYR A 80 -10.16 -0.99 -15.07
C TYR A 80 -10.39 0.30 -15.88
N LEU A 81 -11.21 1.22 -15.35
CA LEU A 81 -11.53 2.48 -16.02
C LEU A 81 -10.32 3.42 -16.15
N ALA A 82 -9.43 3.43 -15.14
CA ALA A 82 -8.24 4.26 -15.10
C ALA A 82 -7.28 4.04 -16.29
N ARG A 83 -7.33 2.88 -16.97
CA ARG A 83 -6.42 2.54 -18.08
C ARG A 83 -6.56 3.48 -19.27
N ASP A 84 -7.77 3.98 -19.49
CA ASP A 84 -8.14 4.81 -20.62
C ASP A 84 -8.38 6.27 -20.22
N GLY A 85 -7.95 6.66 -19.01
CA GLY A 85 -8.17 8.00 -18.45
C GLY A 85 -6.90 8.84 -18.39
N ASP A 86 -7.07 10.16 -18.39
CA ASP A 86 -6.00 11.12 -18.10
C ASP A 86 -5.91 11.42 -16.59
N GLU A 87 -4.86 10.89 -15.94
CA GLU A 87 -4.60 11.11 -14.51
C GLU A 87 -4.35 12.58 -14.13
N LYS A 88 -4.05 13.46 -15.10
CA LYS A 88 -3.76 14.89 -14.90
C LYS A 88 -4.98 15.78 -15.06
N ARG A 89 -6.10 15.23 -15.53
CA ARG A 89 -7.33 15.99 -15.82
C ARG A 89 -7.89 16.69 -14.58
N TYR A 90 -7.80 16.04 -13.43
CA TYR A 90 -8.26 16.54 -12.14
C TYR A 90 -7.09 16.69 -11.17
N GLN A 91 -7.22 17.62 -10.24
CA GLN A 91 -6.24 17.80 -9.16
C GLN A 91 -6.86 17.35 -7.85
N LEU A 92 -6.42 16.20 -7.34
CA LEU A 92 -6.77 15.76 -5.99
C LEU A 92 -5.74 16.27 -4.99
N ILE A 93 -6.20 16.65 -3.79
CA ILE A 93 -5.29 16.95 -2.70
C ILE A 93 -4.55 15.68 -2.33
N THR A 94 -3.22 15.74 -2.33
CA THR A 94 -2.44 14.86 -1.48
C THR A 94 -2.65 15.33 -0.04
N SER A 95 -3.08 14.45 0.86
CA SER A 95 -3.50 14.78 2.23
C SER A 95 -2.61 15.86 2.87
N LYS A 96 -3.20 16.93 3.43
CA LYS A 96 -2.45 17.99 4.15
C LYS A 96 -1.63 17.42 5.31
N TYR A 97 -2.04 16.28 5.86
CA TYR A 97 -1.29 15.51 6.85
C TYR A 97 0.09 15.09 6.30
N SER A 98 0.15 14.73 5.01
CA SER A 98 1.38 14.27 4.35
C SER A 98 2.43 15.34 4.12
N ALA A 99 2.05 16.61 4.04
CA ALA A 99 3.01 17.68 3.75
C ALA A 99 3.75 18.15 5.01
N LYS A 100 3.18 17.93 6.21
CA LYS A 100 3.76 18.36 7.49
C LYS A 100 4.42 17.22 8.26
N MET A 101 3.91 16.00 8.13
CA MET A 101 4.43 14.82 8.83
C MET A 101 5.42 14.10 7.93
N LYS A 102 6.71 14.14 8.27
CA LYS A 102 7.79 13.41 7.58
C LYS A 102 7.91 11.97 8.10
N ASP A 103 6.78 11.28 8.20
CA ASP A 103 6.70 9.88 8.64
C ASP A 103 6.28 8.94 7.50
N CYS A 104 6.16 7.65 7.82
CA CYS A 104 5.66 6.62 6.90
C CYS A 104 4.16 6.33 7.09
N SER A 105 3.41 7.16 7.83
CA SER A 105 2.00 6.93 8.11
C SER A 105 1.12 7.27 6.91
N PHE A 106 -0.01 6.56 6.79
CA PHE A 106 -0.97 6.73 5.70
C PHE A 106 -2.24 7.43 6.18
N SER A 107 -2.89 8.15 5.27
CA SER A 107 -4.16 8.85 5.51
C SER A 107 -4.84 9.09 4.17
N PHE A 108 -6.01 8.51 4.01
CA PHE A 108 -6.82 8.56 2.79
C PHE A 108 -8.19 9.21 3.02
N GLY A 109 -8.60 9.42 4.26
CA GLY A 109 -9.91 10.00 4.59
C GLY A 109 -10.08 11.42 4.05
N GLY A 110 -9.07 12.28 4.20
CA GLY A 110 -9.09 13.63 3.63
C GLY A 110 -9.12 13.63 2.09
N MET A 111 -8.48 12.63 1.47
CA MET A 111 -8.50 12.45 0.01
C MET A 111 -9.88 12.03 -0.46
N LEU A 112 -10.52 11.07 0.23
CA LEU A 112 -11.88 10.62 -0.07
C LEU A 112 -12.90 11.76 0.04
N SER A 113 -12.82 12.59 1.09
CA SER A 113 -13.69 13.76 1.21
C SER A 113 -13.52 14.74 0.04
N HIS A 114 -12.29 14.89 -0.47
CA HIS A 114 -12.03 15.74 -1.63
C HIS A 114 -12.55 15.12 -2.93
N ILE A 115 -12.40 13.81 -3.10
CA ILE A 115 -12.95 13.03 -4.21
C ILE A 115 -14.47 13.24 -4.29
N ASN A 116 -15.19 13.02 -3.18
CA ASN A 116 -16.65 13.20 -3.13
C ASN A 116 -17.07 14.62 -3.51
N ARG A 117 -16.35 15.65 -3.04
CA ARG A 117 -16.65 17.03 -3.40
C ARG A 117 -16.50 17.30 -4.90
N ILE A 118 -15.52 16.68 -5.57
CA ILE A 118 -15.36 16.82 -7.02
C ILE A 118 -16.44 16.06 -7.78
N ILE A 119 -16.79 14.85 -7.31
CA ILE A 119 -17.90 14.07 -7.87
C ILE A 119 -19.18 14.90 -7.87
N ASP A 120 -19.54 15.48 -6.72
CA ASP A 120 -20.76 16.26 -6.56
C ASP A 120 -20.73 17.56 -7.39
N LYS A 121 -19.58 18.22 -7.45
CA LYS A 121 -19.42 19.49 -8.17
C LYS A 121 -19.47 19.32 -9.69
N GLU A 122 -18.84 18.27 -10.21
CA GLU A 122 -18.64 18.05 -11.64
C GLU A 122 -19.62 16.99 -12.22
N ASP A 123 -20.58 16.53 -11.40
CA ASP A 123 -21.61 15.52 -11.72
C ASP A 123 -21.04 14.19 -12.23
N ILE A 124 -20.01 13.67 -11.54
CA ILE A 124 -19.27 12.46 -11.97
C ILE A 124 -19.95 11.17 -11.44
N TYR A 125 -21.19 10.92 -11.86
CA TYR A 125 -21.93 9.70 -11.54
C TYR A 125 -22.23 8.86 -12.78
N CYS A 126 -21.93 7.57 -12.73
CA CYS A 126 -22.42 6.62 -13.72
C CYS A 126 -23.96 6.62 -13.74
N GLY A 127 -24.55 6.59 -14.94
CA GLY A 127 -26.01 6.63 -15.13
C GLY A 127 -26.63 8.04 -15.11
N SER A 128 -25.86 9.11 -14.89
CA SER A 128 -26.33 10.47 -15.15
C SER A 128 -26.56 10.66 -16.65
N SER A 129 -27.68 11.28 -17.05
CA SER A 129 -28.04 11.50 -18.46
C SER A 129 -27.01 12.35 -19.23
N ASN A 130 -26.13 13.04 -18.51
CA ASN A 130 -25.16 14.00 -19.05
C ASN A 130 -23.69 13.58 -18.83
N ILE A 131 -23.42 12.38 -18.30
CA ILE A 131 -22.04 11.98 -18.06
C ILE A 131 -21.35 11.44 -19.31
N ASP A 132 -20.21 12.04 -19.61
CA ASP A 132 -19.28 11.54 -20.60
C ASP A 132 -18.45 10.40 -20.00
N GLU A 133 -18.43 9.25 -20.68
CA GLU A 133 -17.61 8.08 -20.33
C GLU A 133 -16.15 8.46 -20.08
N GLN A 134 -15.62 9.41 -20.87
CA GLN A 134 -14.25 9.86 -20.70
C GLN A 134 -14.03 10.56 -19.36
N LYS A 135 -15.02 11.31 -18.84
CA LYS A 135 -14.91 11.94 -17.51
C LYS A 135 -14.79 10.89 -16.40
N LEU A 136 -15.54 9.78 -16.49
CA LEU A 136 -15.45 8.68 -15.53
C LEU A 136 -14.06 8.06 -15.54
N LYS A 137 -13.52 7.80 -16.74
CA LYS A 137 -12.18 7.24 -16.95
C LYS A 137 -11.09 8.16 -16.42
N ASP A 138 -11.11 9.43 -16.80
CA ASP A 138 -10.16 10.45 -16.34
C ASP A 138 -10.18 10.60 -14.81
N PHE A 139 -11.36 10.60 -14.20
CA PHE A 139 -11.48 10.73 -12.76
C PHE A 139 -11.02 9.45 -12.04
N ALA A 140 -11.33 8.26 -12.56
CA ALA A 140 -10.81 7.00 -12.06
C ALA A 140 -9.27 6.95 -12.12
N ALA A 141 -8.67 7.42 -13.23
CA ALA A 141 -7.22 7.55 -13.37
C ALA A 141 -6.63 8.50 -12.33
N CYS A 142 -7.25 9.66 -12.11
CA CYS A 142 -6.82 10.62 -11.10
C CYS A 142 -6.89 10.04 -9.67
N ILE A 143 -7.98 9.33 -9.32
CA ILE A 143 -8.13 8.66 -8.01
C ILE A 143 -7.01 7.63 -7.82
N GLN A 144 -6.81 6.75 -8.79
CA GLN A 144 -5.78 5.72 -8.74
C GLN A 144 -4.40 6.32 -8.58
N SER A 145 -4.04 7.28 -9.44
CA SER A 145 -2.74 7.94 -9.41
C SER A 145 -2.50 8.62 -8.06
N SER A 146 -3.51 9.31 -7.51
CA SER A 146 -3.38 10.03 -6.23
C SER A 146 -3.18 9.11 -5.03
N ILE A 147 -3.96 8.03 -4.93
CA ILE A 147 -3.82 7.02 -3.86
C ILE A 147 -2.45 6.34 -3.95
N VAL A 148 -2.06 5.90 -5.16
CA VAL A 148 -0.79 5.21 -5.39
C VAL A 148 0.39 6.15 -5.15
N ARG A 149 0.31 7.42 -5.54
CA ARG A 149 1.33 8.44 -5.27
C ARG A 149 1.56 8.65 -3.79
N HIS A 150 0.49 8.66 -3.00
CA HIS A 150 0.59 8.76 -1.54
C HIS A 150 1.34 7.57 -0.95
N ILE A 151 1.01 6.36 -1.38
CA ILE A 151 1.68 5.12 -0.96
C ILE A 151 3.16 5.14 -1.38
N GLU A 152 3.44 5.44 -2.65
CA GLU A 152 4.80 5.54 -3.21
C GLU A 152 5.68 6.50 -2.41
N THR A 153 5.14 7.65 -2.00
CA THR A 153 5.88 8.63 -1.20
C THR A 153 6.30 8.07 0.16
N ARG A 154 5.50 7.19 0.78
CA ARG A 154 5.85 6.53 2.06
C ARG A 154 6.88 5.44 1.88
N VAL A 155 6.74 4.64 0.82
CA VAL A 155 7.73 3.62 0.47
C VAL A 155 9.08 4.27 0.19
N HIS A 156 9.11 5.35 -0.59
CA HIS A 156 10.31 6.11 -0.88
C HIS A 156 10.96 6.60 0.44
N ARG A 157 10.20 7.22 1.34
CA ARG A 157 10.73 7.65 2.64
C ARG A 157 11.31 6.50 3.45
N ALA A 158 10.63 5.35 3.48
CA ALA A 158 11.11 4.18 4.19
C ALA A 158 12.42 3.65 3.62
N ILE A 159 12.60 3.64 2.29
CA ILE A 159 13.86 3.27 1.64
C ILE A 159 14.98 4.18 2.11
N LEU A 160 14.77 5.51 2.06
CA LEU A 160 15.76 6.49 2.52
C LEU A 160 16.07 6.35 4.01
N PHE A 161 15.06 6.04 4.83
CA PHE A 161 15.23 5.81 6.26
C PHE A 161 16.11 4.58 6.53
N CYS A 162 15.83 3.46 5.88
CA CYS A 162 16.63 2.24 6.02
C CYS A 162 18.08 2.45 5.54
N ASP A 163 18.29 3.22 4.47
CA ASP A 163 19.63 3.59 4.00
C ASP A 163 20.37 4.52 4.98
N ALA A 164 19.67 5.42 5.66
CA ALA A 164 20.26 6.36 6.62
C ALA A 164 20.64 5.69 7.96
N VAL A 165 19.79 4.81 8.50
CA VAL A 165 20.01 4.19 9.82
C VAL A 165 21.02 3.05 9.76
N GLN A 166 21.21 2.43 8.59
CA GLN A 166 22.14 1.30 8.34
C GLN A 166 21.97 0.08 9.26
N LYS A 167 20.94 0.05 10.13
CA LYS A 167 20.67 -1.02 11.09
C LYS A 167 19.17 -1.31 11.21
N PRO A 168 18.76 -2.59 11.14
CA PRO A 168 19.56 -3.74 10.69
C PRO A 168 20.01 -3.54 9.22
N GLN A 169 21.10 -4.21 8.79
CA GLN A 169 21.60 -4.13 7.42
C GLN A 169 20.59 -4.81 6.48
N TRP A 170 19.55 -4.07 6.11
CA TRP A 170 18.43 -4.59 5.34
C TRP A 170 18.91 -5.02 3.96
N LYS A 171 18.38 -6.14 3.45
CA LYS A 171 18.88 -6.78 2.22
C LYS A 171 18.35 -6.13 0.92
N ARG A 172 17.87 -4.88 1.01
CA ARG A 172 17.26 -4.13 -0.09
C ARG A 172 16.16 -4.92 -0.79
N THR A 173 15.33 -5.63 -0.04
CA THR A 173 14.12 -6.30 -0.55
C THR A 173 12.89 -5.61 0.02
N LEU A 174 11.93 -5.27 -0.85
CA LEU A 174 10.60 -4.82 -0.49
C LEU A 174 9.58 -5.88 -0.90
N VAL A 175 8.78 -6.31 0.06
CA VAL A 175 7.68 -7.26 -0.14
C VAL A 175 6.38 -6.47 -0.22
N LEU A 176 5.66 -6.58 -1.32
CA LEU A 176 4.35 -5.97 -1.52
C LEU A 176 3.27 -7.05 -1.47
N SER A 177 2.38 -6.99 -0.47
CA SER A 177 1.29 -7.96 -0.28
C SER A 177 -0.01 -7.29 0.16
N GLY A 178 -1.08 -8.08 0.32
CA GLY A 178 -2.44 -7.61 0.58
C GLY A 178 -3.27 -7.43 -0.69
N GLY A 179 -4.61 -7.41 -0.59
CA GLY A 179 -5.49 -7.39 -1.77
C GLY A 179 -5.28 -6.21 -2.74
N VAL A 180 -4.80 -5.06 -2.25
CA VAL A 180 -4.52 -3.88 -3.09
C VAL A 180 -3.25 -4.06 -3.92
N SER A 181 -2.36 -5.00 -3.55
CA SER A 181 -1.16 -5.33 -4.35
C SER A 181 -1.49 -5.90 -5.73
N SER A 182 -2.71 -6.43 -5.91
CA SER A 182 -3.22 -6.89 -7.22
C SER A 182 -3.45 -5.73 -8.21
N ASN A 183 -3.43 -4.48 -7.74
CA ASN A 183 -3.47 -3.31 -8.61
C ASN A 183 -2.15 -3.20 -9.40
N LEU A 184 -2.23 -3.43 -10.71
CA LEU A 184 -1.06 -3.43 -11.59
C LEU A 184 -0.36 -2.07 -11.66
N TYR A 185 -1.11 -0.97 -11.61
CA TYR A 185 -0.54 0.37 -11.60
C TYR A 185 0.27 0.60 -10.32
N LEU A 186 -0.27 0.26 -9.14
CA LEU A 186 0.48 0.30 -7.88
C LEU A 186 1.77 -0.53 -7.98
N ARG A 187 1.67 -1.78 -8.43
CA ARG A 187 2.83 -2.67 -8.56
C ARG A 187 3.88 -2.09 -9.50
N GLN A 188 3.48 -1.55 -10.65
CA GLN A 188 4.38 -0.89 -11.58
C GLN A 188 5.09 0.30 -10.94
N ARG A 189 4.35 1.22 -10.31
CA ARG A 189 4.89 2.42 -9.66
C ARG A 189 5.91 2.08 -8.58
N ILE A 190 5.60 1.10 -7.72
CA ILE A 190 6.52 0.65 -6.68
C ILE A 190 7.73 -0.07 -7.29
N ASN A 191 7.55 -0.86 -8.35
CA ASN A 191 8.67 -1.52 -9.03
C ASN A 191 9.65 -0.52 -9.64
N GLU A 192 9.14 0.54 -10.29
CA GLU A 192 9.96 1.62 -10.83
C GLU A 192 10.75 2.33 -9.73
N LEU A 193 10.12 2.63 -8.60
CA LEU A 193 10.77 3.23 -7.43
C LEU A 193 11.85 2.30 -6.86
N CYS A 194 11.52 1.02 -6.67
CA CYS A 194 12.44 0.01 -6.16
C CYS A 194 13.67 -0.16 -7.07
N ALA A 195 13.46 -0.30 -8.38
CA ALA A 195 14.53 -0.41 -9.37
C ALA A 195 15.47 0.80 -9.31
N HIS A 196 14.93 2.01 -9.14
CA HIS A 196 15.74 3.22 -9.02
C HIS A 196 16.68 3.21 -7.81
N TYR A 197 16.24 2.68 -6.67
CA TYR A 197 17.03 2.60 -5.43
C TYR A 197 17.81 1.29 -5.25
N GLY A 198 17.86 0.44 -6.29
CA GLY A 198 18.50 -0.87 -6.21
C GLY A 198 17.85 -1.79 -5.17
N VAL A 199 16.51 -1.70 -5.05
CA VAL A 199 15.69 -2.53 -4.17
C VAL A 199 14.96 -3.56 -5.02
N GLU A 200 14.98 -4.81 -4.60
CA GLU A 200 14.20 -5.88 -5.22
C GLU A 200 12.74 -5.81 -4.74
N LEU A 201 11.78 -5.75 -5.68
CA LEU A 201 10.37 -5.87 -5.36
C LEU A 201 9.92 -7.32 -5.50
N VAL A 202 9.44 -7.91 -4.41
CA VAL A 202 8.87 -9.26 -4.38
C VAL A 202 7.39 -9.18 -4.06
N CYS A 203 6.56 -9.88 -4.84
CA CYS A 203 5.12 -9.95 -4.62
C CYS A 203 4.71 -11.43 -4.50
N PRO A 204 4.01 -11.84 -3.43
CA PRO A 204 3.38 -13.16 -3.39
C PRO A 204 2.37 -13.31 -4.54
N PRO A 205 2.07 -14.55 -4.97
CA PRO A 205 0.97 -14.82 -5.89
C PRO A 205 -0.35 -14.20 -5.38
N PRO A 206 -1.22 -13.67 -6.27
CA PRO A 206 -2.46 -13.01 -5.85
C PRO A 206 -3.35 -13.85 -4.92
N GLN A 207 -3.42 -15.17 -5.09
CA GLN A 207 -4.23 -16.05 -4.23
C GLN A 207 -3.70 -16.11 -2.78
N LEU A 208 -2.45 -15.74 -2.55
CA LEU A 208 -1.81 -15.70 -1.23
C LEU A 208 -1.79 -14.30 -0.61
N CYS A 209 -2.18 -13.26 -1.36
CA CYS A 209 -2.24 -11.87 -0.88
C CYS A 209 -3.54 -11.56 -0.11
N THR A 210 -4.60 -12.35 -0.27
CA THR A 210 -5.86 -12.23 0.49
C THR A 210 -5.86 -13.12 1.72
N ASP A 211 -6.80 -12.88 2.65
CA ASP A 211 -6.88 -13.68 3.87
C ASP A 211 -7.14 -15.17 3.58
N ASN A 212 -6.24 -16.06 4.04
CA ASN A 212 -6.29 -17.50 3.78
C ASN A 212 -5.59 -18.31 4.90
N GLY A 213 -5.94 -19.59 5.04
CA GLY A 213 -5.36 -20.46 6.08
C GLY A 213 -3.90 -20.87 5.81
N VAL A 214 -3.45 -20.84 4.55
CA VAL A 214 -2.08 -21.25 4.16
C VAL A 214 -1.05 -20.34 4.79
N MET A 215 -1.27 -19.01 4.81
CA MET A 215 -0.35 -18.09 5.47
C MET A 215 -0.26 -18.28 6.98
N ILE A 216 -1.36 -18.69 7.63
CA ILE A 216 -1.38 -18.95 9.07
C ILE A 216 -0.55 -20.21 9.37
N ALA A 217 -0.76 -21.26 8.58
CA ALA A 217 0.03 -22.49 8.68
C ALA A 217 1.53 -22.21 8.42
N TRP A 218 1.85 -21.43 7.39
CA TRP A 218 3.23 -21.07 7.08
C TRP A 218 3.90 -20.25 8.20
N ASN A 219 3.21 -19.27 8.77
CA ASN A 219 3.69 -18.54 9.94
C ASN A 219 4.01 -19.48 11.10
N GLY A 220 3.13 -20.45 11.36
CA GLY A 220 3.36 -21.50 12.35
C GLY A 220 4.60 -22.35 12.05
N ILE A 221 4.83 -22.71 10.78
CA ILE A 221 6.01 -23.47 10.33
C ILE A 221 7.30 -22.68 10.54
N GLU A 222 7.34 -21.40 10.16
CA GLU A 222 8.50 -20.52 10.37
C GLU A 222 8.85 -20.42 11.86
N ARG A 223 7.84 -20.20 12.72
CA ARG A 223 8.02 -20.16 14.19
C ARG A 223 8.49 -21.50 14.75
N TYR A 224 7.90 -22.61 14.28
CA TYR A 224 8.28 -23.95 14.71
C TYR A 224 9.74 -24.28 14.37
N ARG A 225 10.21 -23.92 13.18
CA ARG A 225 11.61 -24.14 12.74
C ARG A 225 12.63 -23.43 13.62
N GLN A 226 12.26 -22.30 14.22
CA GLN A 226 13.10 -21.55 15.15
C GLN A 226 12.80 -21.86 16.63
N ASN A 227 11.93 -22.85 16.91
CA ASN A 227 11.48 -23.20 18.24
C ASN A 227 10.85 -22.02 19.03
N LEU A 228 10.17 -21.13 18.31
CA LEU A 228 9.55 -19.92 18.87
C LEU A 228 8.10 -20.20 19.29
N ASN A 229 7.82 -20.11 20.59
CA ASN A 229 6.46 -20.22 21.15
C ASN A 229 5.72 -21.51 20.75
N VAL A 230 6.47 -22.61 20.63
CA VAL A 230 5.91 -23.92 20.25
C VAL A 230 5.19 -24.53 21.46
N LEU A 231 3.87 -24.66 21.36
CA LEU A 231 3.05 -25.33 22.36
C LEU A 231 3.01 -26.84 22.09
N THR A 232 3.49 -27.64 23.04
CA THR A 232 3.40 -29.12 22.98
C THR A 232 2.09 -29.68 23.54
N LYS A 233 1.35 -28.85 24.27
CA LYS A 233 -0.01 -29.13 24.75
C LYS A 233 -0.87 -27.90 24.49
N MET A 234 -2.07 -28.12 23.97
CA MET A 234 -3.04 -27.03 23.82
C MET A 234 -3.48 -26.56 25.22
N PRO A 235 -3.50 -25.25 25.48
CA PRO A 235 -4.04 -24.72 26.72
C PRO A 235 -5.56 -24.97 26.77
N ASP A 236 -6.09 -25.16 27.98
CA ASP A 236 -7.53 -25.39 28.18
C ASP A 236 -8.38 -24.19 27.74
N THR A 237 -7.77 -23.01 27.64
CA THR A 237 -8.40 -21.78 27.16
C THR A 237 -7.46 -21.01 26.22
N LEU A 238 -8.02 -20.52 25.11
CA LEU A 238 -7.39 -19.58 24.19
C LEU A 238 -8.21 -18.29 24.21
N VAL A 239 -7.60 -17.19 24.61
CA VAL A 239 -8.27 -15.88 24.64
C VAL A 239 -7.91 -15.12 23.36
N PRO A 240 -8.88 -14.81 22.48
CA PRO A 240 -8.60 -14.01 21.29
C PRO A 240 -8.29 -12.57 21.67
N GLU A 241 -7.22 -12.02 21.11
CA GLU A 241 -6.85 -10.61 21.27
C GLU A 241 -7.42 -9.78 20.12
N GLY A 242 -8.21 -8.76 20.44
CA GLY A 242 -8.79 -7.86 19.44
C GLY A 242 -7.78 -6.88 18.81
N ARG A 243 -6.57 -6.76 19.38
CA ARG A 243 -5.49 -5.91 18.86
C ARG A 243 -4.16 -6.63 19.00
N SER A 244 -3.50 -6.87 17.87
CA SER A 244 -2.19 -7.50 17.79
C SER A 244 -1.35 -6.76 16.74
N PRO A 245 -0.62 -5.69 17.11
CA PRO A 245 0.13 -4.86 16.18
C PRO A 245 1.35 -5.59 15.59
N LEU A 246 1.81 -5.15 14.40
CA LEU A 246 3.01 -5.69 13.75
C LEU A 246 4.29 -5.10 14.37
N GLY A 247 4.64 -5.60 15.56
CA GLY A 247 5.81 -5.14 16.31
C GLY A 247 5.69 -3.71 16.86
N PRO A 248 6.74 -3.20 17.51
CA PRO A 248 6.81 -1.81 18.01
C PRO A 248 6.71 -0.78 16.88
N ASP A 249 6.11 0.36 17.21
CA ASP A 249 6.07 1.55 16.36
C ASP A 249 7.39 2.32 16.45
N ILE A 250 8.04 2.56 15.30
CA ILE A 250 9.26 3.37 15.20
C ILE A 250 9.06 4.58 14.27
N SER A 251 7.82 4.99 14.01
CA SER A 251 7.51 6.14 13.15
C SER A 251 8.13 7.46 13.66
N GLU A 252 8.31 7.63 14.97
CA GLU A 252 9.01 8.78 15.56
C GLU A 252 10.49 8.83 15.14
N GLN A 253 11.15 7.67 15.00
CA GLN A 253 12.53 7.61 14.52
C GLN A 253 12.61 8.05 13.05
N VAL A 254 11.62 7.64 12.23
CA VAL A 254 11.52 8.08 10.84
C VAL A 254 11.36 9.60 10.76
N GLN A 255 10.49 10.18 11.61
CA GLN A 255 10.30 11.63 11.67
C GLN A 255 11.57 12.36 12.08
N ALA A 256 12.31 11.83 13.05
CA ALA A 256 13.56 12.43 13.54
C ALA A 256 14.63 12.53 12.46
N CYS A 257 14.67 11.60 11.48
CA CYS A 257 15.57 11.69 10.33
C CYS A 257 15.23 12.84 9.37
N ASN A 258 14.04 13.45 9.48
CA ASN A 258 13.63 14.64 8.73
C ASN A 258 13.78 14.51 7.19
N LEU A 259 13.62 13.29 6.66
CA LEU A 259 13.91 12.96 5.27
C LEU A 259 12.91 13.60 4.30
N ASP A 260 13.44 14.39 3.37
CA ASP A 260 12.68 14.96 2.27
C ASP A 260 12.55 13.97 1.12
N VAL A 261 11.33 13.79 0.65
CA VAL A 261 11.01 12.94 -0.50
C VAL A 261 10.51 13.85 -1.61
N PRO A 262 11.18 13.90 -2.77
CA PRO A 262 10.73 14.73 -3.86
C PRO A 262 9.35 14.28 -4.36
N PHE A 263 8.46 15.26 -4.54
CA PHE A 263 7.10 15.02 -5.04
C PHE A 263 7.08 14.45 -6.46
N ASP A 264 8.12 14.72 -7.24
CA ASP A 264 8.27 14.21 -8.60
C ASP A 264 9.68 13.67 -8.81
N TRP A 265 9.97 12.58 -8.10
CA TRP A 265 11.28 11.94 -8.16
C TRP A 265 11.64 11.50 -9.58
N LYS A 266 10.67 11.27 -10.48
CA LYS A 266 10.92 10.95 -11.89
C LYS A 266 11.40 12.16 -12.70
N ASN A 267 10.69 13.29 -12.65
CA ASN A 267 11.06 14.46 -13.46
C ASN A 267 12.35 15.16 -12.97
N ILE A 268 12.73 15.00 -11.70
CA ILE A 268 14.00 15.51 -11.18
C ILE A 268 15.19 14.74 -11.79
N LEU A 269 15.00 13.48 -12.19
CA LEU A 269 16.06 12.62 -12.70
C LEU A 269 16.31 12.80 -14.20
N GLU A 270 15.26 13.04 -15.00
CA GLU A 270 15.42 13.38 -16.43
C GLU A 270 16.27 14.66 -16.59
N LYS A 271 16.08 15.65 -15.72
CA LYS A 271 16.89 16.87 -15.72
C LYS A 271 18.35 16.64 -15.33
N LYS A 272 18.64 15.66 -14.46
CA LYS A 272 20.03 15.33 -14.05
C LYS A 272 20.79 14.52 -15.11
N HIS A 273 20.10 13.71 -15.93
CA HIS A 273 20.74 12.99 -17.03
C HIS A 273 21.02 13.85 -18.27
N ILE A 274 20.34 14.99 -18.42
CA ILE A 274 20.56 15.95 -19.52
C ILE A 274 21.67 16.97 -19.19
N SER A 275 22.16 16.99 -17.94
CA SER A 275 23.17 17.95 -17.46
C SER A 275 24.55 17.34 -17.15
N LEU A 276 24.85 16.18 -17.73
CA LEU A 276 26.19 15.57 -17.83
C LEU A 276 26.59 15.47 -19.30
#